data_AF-A0A6B3F718-F1
#
_entry.id   AF-A0A6B3F718-F1
#
_cell.length_a   1.000
_cell.length_b   1.000
_cell.length_c   1.000
_cell.angle_alpha   90.00
_cell.angle_beta   90.00
_cell.angle_gamma   90.00
#
_symmetry.space_group_name_H-M   'P 1'
#
loop_
_entity.id
_entity.type
_entity.pdbx_description
1 polymer ?
#
loop_
_entity_poly.entity_id
_entity_poly.type
_entity_poly.pdbx_seq_one_letter_code
_entity_poly.pdbx_strand_id
1 'polypeptide(L)'
;GAYRHDSIPAAITMFDQVAADRGWELTKSEDAAVFNDDDLAEYDVIAMVQTSGMVWETDAQRKAVQTYVRDGGGIAAVHNTLDMGIENDFPWWDDLINGGAHMPAHSPGSLQGTAKVADHIHPSTAHLPDRWARQEEWYNFEPNP
;
A
#
# COMPACT_ATOMS: atom_id res chain seq x y z
N GLY A 1 6.17 16.87 2.45
CA GLY A 1 7.40 16.65 1.65
C GLY A 1 7.66 15.16 1.63
N ALA A 2 8.13 14.59 0.52
CA ALA A 2 8.34 13.15 0.41
C ALA A 2 9.44 12.66 1.37
N TYR A 3 9.24 11.51 2.00
CA TYR A 3 10.19 10.85 2.89
C TYR A 3 10.51 9.45 2.37
N ARG A 4 11.77 9.02 2.48
CA ARG A 4 12.19 7.67 2.08
C ARG A 4 12.37 6.82 3.33
N HIS A 5 11.61 5.73 3.41
CA HIS A 5 11.61 4.83 4.55
C HIS A 5 12.75 3.80 4.46
N ASP A 6 13.49 3.63 5.56
CA ASP A 6 14.59 2.64 5.66
C ASP A 6 14.10 1.18 5.64
N SER A 7 12.79 0.95 5.76
CA SER A 7 12.15 -0.37 5.73
C SER A 7 11.93 -0.92 4.31
N ILE A 8 12.11 -0.11 3.26
CA ILE A 8 11.90 -0.51 1.86
C ILE A 8 12.72 -1.78 1.48
N PRO A 9 14.03 -1.88 1.81
CA PRO A 9 14.81 -3.09 1.50
C PRO A 9 14.27 -4.36 2.17
N ALA A 10 13.69 -4.25 3.37
CA ALA A 10 13.09 -5.38 4.07
C ALA A 10 11.80 -5.84 3.37
N ALA A 11 10.98 -4.90 2.89
CA ALA A 11 9.80 -5.23 2.10
C ALA A 11 10.16 -5.89 0.76
N ILE A 12 11.18 -5.38 0.06
CA ILE A 12 11.72 -6.00 -1.16
C ILE A 12 12.14 -7.45 -0.89
N THR A 13 12.89 -7.68 0.19
CA THR A 13 13.34 -9.03 0.57
C THR A 13 12.15 -9.97 0.83
N MET A 14 11.10 -9.47 1.49
CA MET A 14 9.89 -10.24 1.75
C MET A 14 9.17 -10.60 0.44
N PHE A 15 9.00 -9.65 -0.48
CA PHE A 15 8.37 -9.93 -1.78
C PHE A 15 9.20 -10.88 -2.64
N ASP A 16 10.53 -10.78 -2.63
CA ASP A 16 11.42 -11.73 -3.31
C ASP A 16 11.21 -13.17 -2.81
N GLN A 17 11.09 -13.35 -1.49
CA GLN A 17 10.82 -14.66 -0.88
C GLN A 17 9.44 -15.19 -1.25
N VAL A 18 8.40 -14.36 -1.14
CA VAL A 18 7.03 -14.74 -1.50
C VAL A 18 6.93 -15.10 -2.98
N ALA A 19 7.55 -14.31 -3.86
CA ALA A 19 7.56 -14.57 -5.29
C ALA A 19 8.24 -15.91 -5.61
N ALA A 20 9.40 -16.19 -4.99
CA ALA A 20 10.10 -17.47 -5.16
C ALA A 20 9.26 -18.65 -4.66
N ASP A 21 8.63 -18.54 -3.48
CA ASP A 21 7.82 -19.61 -2.89
C ASP A 21 6.53 -19.88 -3.69
N ARG A 22 5.97 -18.86 -4.33
CA ARG A 22 4.72 -18.94 -5.09
C ARG A 22 4.93 -19.13 -6.59
N GLY A 23 6.16 -19.00 -7.08
CA GLY A 23 6.48 -19.00 -8.51
C GLY A 23 5.91 -17.78 -9.24
N TRP A 24 5.86 -16.62 -8.58
CA TRP A 24 5.43 -15.37 -9.19
C TRP A 24 6.59 -14.66 -9.88
N GLU A 25 6.28 -13.92 -10.94
CA GLU A 25 7.19 -12.93 -11.51
C GLU A 25 7.09 -11.63 -10.69
N LEU A 26 8.24 -11.03 -10.38
CA LEU A 26 8.31 -9.82 -9.57
C LEU A 26 9.17 -8.76 -10.26
N THR A 27 8.54 -7.67 -10.66
CA THR A 27 9.23 -6.45 -11.11
C THR A 27 9.27 -5.44 -9.96
N LYS A 28 10.40 -4.76 -9.81
CA LYS A 28 10.64 -3.73 -8.80
C LYS A 28 10.97 -2.44 -9.52
N SER A 29 10.22 -1.37 -9.22
CA SER A 29 10.42 -0.07 -9.85
C SER A 29 10.28 1.05 -8.81
N GLU A 30 11.10 2.09 -8.97
CA GLU A 30 10.92 3.39 -8.32
C GLU A 30 10.66 4.49 -9.39
N ASP A 31 10.45 4.09 -10.65
CA ASP A 31 10.23 4.98 -11.79
C ASP A 31 8.73 5.12 -12.08
N ALA A 32 8.22 6.35 -12.06
CA ALA A 32 6.82 6.65 -12.35
C ALA A 32 6.44 6.38 -13.81
N ALA A 33 7.40 6.25 -14.74
CA ALA A 33 7.14 5.98 -16.15
C ALA A 33 6.35 4.67 -16.37
N VAL A 34 6.47 3.70 -15.46
CA VAL A 34 5.71 2.43 -15.50
C VAL A 34 4.19 2.62 -15.39
N PHE A 35 3.72 3.77 -14.91
CA PHE A 35 2.30 4.09 -14.85
C PHE A 35 1.79 4.58 -16.21
N ASN A 36 1.68 3.65 -17.15
CA ASN A 36 1.00 3.82 -18.43
C ASN A 36 0.20 2.54 -18.76
N ASP A 37 -0.78 2.67 -19.65
CA ASP A 37 -1.73 1.56 -19.91
C ASP A 37 -1.03 0.29 -20.44
N ASP A 38 0.03 0.44 -21.24
CA ASP A 38 0.75 -0.69 -21.84
C ASP A 38 1.54 -1.47 -20.78
N ASP A 39 2.36 -0.77 -19.99
CA ASP A 39 3.18 -1.41 -18.95
C ASP A 39 2.30 -1.97 -17.81
N LEU A 40 1.23 -1.27 -17.41
CA LEU A 40 0.36 -1.74 -16.33
C LEU A 40 -0.45 -2.99 -16.72
N ALA A 41 -0.69 -3.21 -18.02
CA ALA A 41 -1.39 -4.41 -18.50
C ALA A 41 -0.57 -5.70 -18.30
N GLU A 42 0.73 -5.60 -17.99
CA GLU A 42 1.60 -6.75 -17.72
C GLU A 42 1.50 -7.26 -16.28
N TYR A 43 0.83 -6.53 -15.37
CA TYR A 43 0.84 -6.83 -13.93
C TYR A 43 -0.53 -7.21 -13.38
N ASP A 44 -0.66 -8.39 -12.76
CA ASP A 44 -1.89 -8.77 -12.05
C ASP A 44 -2.14 -7.93 -10.80
N VAL A 45 -1.06 -7.54 -10.10
CA VAL A 45 -1.12 -6.79 -8.84
C VAL A 45 0.04 -5.79 -8.75
N ILE A 46 -0.24 -4.58 -8.28
CA ILE A 46 0.76 -3.57 -7.92
C ILE A 46 0.87 -3.49 -6.39
N ALA A 47 2.07 -3.70 -5.85
CA ALA A 47 2.36 -3.46 -4.44
C ALA A 47 3.00 -2.07 -4.26
N MET A 48 2.28 -1.18 -3.59
CA MET A 48 2.73 0.18 -3.30
C MET A 48 3.25 0.24 -1.86
N VAL A 49 4.57 0.37 -1.70
CA VAL A 49 5.24 0.20 -0.41
C VAL A 49 5.92 1.48 0.02
N GLN A 50 5.53 2.02 1.18
CA GLN A 50 6.22 3.15 1.81
C GLN A 50 6.32 4.40 0.93
N THR A 51 5.35 4.61 0.03
CA THR A 51 5.33 5.77 -0.86
C THR A 51 4.90 7.02 -0.11
N SER A 52 5.49 8.16 -0.43
CA SER A 52 5.16 9.47 0.16
C SER A 52 5.16 10.55 -0.92
N GLY A 53 4.22 11.48 -0.83
CA GLY A 53 4.02 12.53 -1.81
C GLY A 53 3.45 12.01 -3.14
N MET A 54 3.36 12.92 -4.11
CA MET A 54 2.82 12.61 -5.42
C MET A 54 3.83 11.84 -6.27
N VAL A 55 3.66 10.52 -6.36
CA VAL A 55 4.50 9.66 -7.21
C VAL A 55 4.06 9.65 -8.67
N TRP A 56 2.80 10.00 -8.96
CA TRP A 56 2.30 10.19 -10.32
C TRP A 56 2.51 11.64 -10.75
N GLU A 57 3.64 11.87 -11.41
CA GLU A 57 4.11 13.22 -11.80
C GLU A 57 3.22 13.87 -12.87
N THR A 58 2.45 13.08 -13.62
CA THR A 58 1.58 13.56 -14.71
C THR A 58 0.14 13.08 -14.57
N ASP A 59 -0.79 13.81 -15.18
CA ASP A 59 -2.20 13.41 -15.23
C ASP A 59 -2.43 12.13 -16.03
N ALA A 60 -1.55 11.84 -16.99
CA ALA A 60 -1.57 10.57 -17.74
C ALA A 60 -1.29 9.39 -16.81
N GLN A 61 -0.27 9.49 -15.94
CA GLN A 61 0.06 8.46 -14.96
C GLN A 61 -1.06 8.27 -13.93
N ARG A 62 -1.65 9.37 -13.44
CA ARG A 62 -2.83 9.33 -12.55
C ARG A 62 -4.00 8.61 -13.20
N LYS A 63 -4.27 8.87 -14.48
CA LYS A 63 -5.34 8.20 -15.23
C LYS A 63 -5.04 6.71 -15.50
N ALA A 64 -3.78 6.35 -15.72
CA ALA A 64 -3.37 4.97 -15.94
C ALA A 64 -3.64 4.10 -14.71
N VAL A 65 -3.22 4.52 -13.51
CA VAL A 65 -3.49 3.76 -12.27
C VAL A 65 -4.99 3.66 -11.98
N GLN A 66 -5.76 4.71 -12.28
CA GLN A 66 -7.23 4.68 -12.17
C GLN A 66 -7.86 3.67 -13.12
N THR A 67 -7.36 3.59 -14.35
CA THR A 67 -7.85 2.67 -15.38
C THR A 67 -7.49 1.23 -15.01
N TYR A 68 -6.25 0.98 -14.60
CA TYR A 68 -5.79 -0.31 -14.10
C TYR A 68 -6.73 -0.90 -13.03
N VAL A 69 -7.04 -0.11 -11.99
CA VAL A 69 -7.95 -0.55 -10.92
C VAL A 69 -9.36 -0.79 -11.45
N ARG A 70 -9.90 0.10 -12.29
CA ARG A 70 -11.24 -0.05 -12.86
C ARG A 70 -11.37 -1.31 -13.73
N ASP A 71 -10.29 -1.69 -14.38
CA ASP A 71 -10.25 -2.84 -15.28
C ASP A 71 -9.96 -4.15 -14.53
N GLY A 72 -9.87 -4.10 -13.19
CA GLY A 72 -9.81 -5.27 -12.31
C GLY A 72 -8.43 -5.54 -11.71
N GLY A 73 -7.44 -4.69 -11.97
CA GLY A 73 -6.11 -4.77 -11.38
C GLY A 73 -6.12 -4.59 -9.86
N GLY A 74 -5.29 -5.36 -9.15
CA GLY A 74 -5.21 -5.32 -7.70
C GLY A 74 -4.14 -4.34 -7.19
N ILE A 75 -4.42 -3.63 -6.09
CA ILE A 75 -3.42 -2.83 -5.38
C ILE A 75 -3.26 -3.34 -3.94
N ALA A 76 -2.01 -3.57 -3.53
CA ALA A 76 -1.64 -3.77 -2.13
C ALA A 76 -0.90 -2.54 -1.62
N ALA A 77 -1.55 -1.73 -0.80
CA ALA A 77 -0.96 -0.55 -0.17
C ALA A 77 -0.37 -0.89 1.20
N VAL A 78 0.89 -0.50 1.44
CA VAL A 78 1.62 -0.84 2.67
C VAL A 78 2.21 0.40 3.33
N HIS A 79 1.81 0.63 4.59
CA HIS A 79 2.31 1.68 5.49
C HIS A 79 2.10 3.10 4.99
N ASN A 80 3.15 3.91 4.78
CA ASN A 80 3.03 5.31 4.39
C ASN A 80 2.29 5.52 3.06
N THR A 81 2.15 4.46 2.26
CA THR A 81 1.26 4.46 1.10
C THR A 81 -0.20 4.83 1.44
N LEU A 82 -0.64 4.60 2.69
CA LEU A 82 -1.95 4.99 3.20
C LEU A 82 -1.99 6.46 3.70
N ASP A 83 -0.85 7.15 3.75
CA ASP A 83 -0.70 8.56 4.15
C ASP A 83 0.33 9.25 3.25
N MET A 84 -0.01 9.38 1.97
CA MET A 84 0.92 9.97 1.00
C MET A 84 0.98 11.49 1.07
N GLY A 85 0.08 12.16 1.80
CA GLY A 85 0.02 13.63 1.87
C GLY A 85 -0.31 14.27 0.51
N ILE A 86 -1.20 13.63 -0.25
CA ILE A 86 -1.64 14.06 -1.59
C ILE A 86 -3.16 14.24 -1.68
N GLU A 87 -3.87 14.12 -0.57
CA GLU A 87 -5.33 14.08 -0.49
C GLU A 87 -6.00 15.33 -1.07
N ASN A 88 -5.33 16.49 -1.01
CA ASN A 88 -5.84 17.73 -1.59
C ASN A 88 -5.71 17.79 -3.12
N ASP A 89 -4.67 17.15 -3.68
CA ASP A 89 -4.34 17.21 -5.11
C ASP A 89 -4.90 16.00 -5.88
N PHE A 90 -4.98 14.84 -5.23
CA PHE A 90 -5.44 13.58 -5.80
C PHE A 90 -6.24 12.73 -4.79
N PRO A 91 -7.43 13.22 -4.36
CA PRO A 91 -8.25 12.58 -3.33
C PRO A 91 -8.70 11.15 -3.67
N TRP A 92 -8.73 10.81 -4.97
CA TRP A 92 -9.09 9.47 -5.45
C TRP A 92 -8.27 8.36 -4.79
N TRP A 93 -7.00 8.62 -4.43
CA TRP A 93 -6.15 7.62 -3.81
C TRP A 93 -6.66 7.19 -2.43
N ASP A 94 -6.95 8.16 -1.56
CA ASP A 94 -7.45 7.89 -0.21
C ASP A 94 -8.87 7.30 -0.26
N ASP A 95 -9.71 7.74 -1.20
CA ASP A 95 -11.02 7.13 -1.47
C ASP A 95 -10.88 5.64 -1.82
N LEU A 96 -9.89 5.29 -2.66
CA LEU A 96 -9.66 3.91 -3.07
C LEU A 96 -9.10 3.05 -1.92
N ILE A 97 -8.03 3.50 -1.27
CA ILE A 97 -7.22 2.66 -0.38
C ILE A 97 -7.75 2.67 1.06
N ASN A 98 -8.24 3.82 1.53
CA ASN A 98 -8.70 4.01 2.91
C ASN A 98 -10.21 4.18 3.02
N GLY A 99 -10.97 4.05 1.92
CA GLY A 99 -12.40 4.35 1.91
C GLY A 99 -12.71 5.82 2.20
N GLY A 100 -11.77 6.72 1.89
CA GLY A 100 -11.86 8.16 2.15
C GLY A 100 -11.45 8.57 3.57
N ALA A 101 -10.95 7.64 4.40
CA ALA A 101 -10.36 7.98 5.69
C ALA A 101 -8.93 8.51 5.53
N HIS A 102 -8.56 9.44 6.41
CA HIS A 102 -7.21 10.02 6.44
C HIS A 102 -6.50 9.64 7.74
N MET A 103 -5.16 9.71 7.75
CA MET A 103 -4.33 9.43 8.92
C MET A 103 -4.01 10.71 9.70
N PRO A 104 -4.75 11.07 10.76
CA PRO A 104 -4.45 12.28 11.55
C PRO A 104 -3.20 12.15 12.43
N ALA A 105 -2.82 10.93 12.80
CA ALA A 105 -1.71 10.69 13.72
C ALA A 105 -1.23 9.23 13.68
N HIS A 106 0.06 9.07 13.97
CA HIS A 106 0.72 7.78 14.18
C HIS A 106 1.47 7.75 15.51
N SER A 107 1.87 6.57 15.98
CA SER A 107 2.67 6.44 17.19
C SER A 107 4.06 7.07 17.02
N PRO A 108 4.71 7.55 18.11
CA PRO A 108 6.09 8.03 18.06
C PRO A 108 7.04 6.85 17.81
N GLY A 109 7.34 6.59 16.54
CA GLY A 109 8.13 5.45 16.09
C GLY A 109 7.45 4.11 16.39
N SER A 110 8.24 3.04 16.29
CA SER A 110 7.72 1.68 16.46
C SER A 110 7.53 1.29 17.92
N LEU A 111 6.28 0.98 18.28
CA LEU A 111 5.86 0.56 19.61
C LEU A 111 5.32 -0.87 19.60
N GLN A 112 5.45 -1.57 20.72
CA GLN A 112 4.76 -2.84 20.90
C GLN A 112 3.25 -2.62 20.99
N GLY A 113 2.51 -3.32 20.15
CA GLY A 113 1.05 -3.29 20.07
C GLY A 113 0.46 -4.68 19.94
N THR A 114 -0.86 -4.76 20.03
CA THR A 114 -1.62 -5.99 19.78
C THR A 114 -2.76 -5.67 18.82
N ALA A 115 -2.62 -6.14 17.57
CA ALA A 115 -3.73 -6.15 16.64
C ALA A 115 -4.76 -7.19 17.10
N LYS A 116 -6.05 -6.83 17.06
CA LYS A 116 -7.16 -7.75 17.28
C LYS A 116 -7.73 -8.11 15.92
N VAL A 117 -7.82 -9.41 15.63
CA VAL A 117 -8.43 -9.87 14.37
C VAL A 117 -9.93 -9.68 14.48
N ALA A 118 -10.51 -8.94 13.52
CA ALA A 118 -11.93 -8.59 13.52
C ALA A 118 -12.82 -9.81 13.21
N ASP A 119 -12.40 -10.65 12.27
CA ASP A 119 -13.06 -11.89 11.89
C ASP A 119 -12.07 -12.89 11.27
N HIS A 120 -12.47 -14.16 11.22
CA HIS A 120 -11.73 -15.27 10.60
C HIS A 120 -12.42 -15.79 9.32
N ILE A 121 -13.29 -14.99 8.71
CA ILE A 121 -14.02 -15.36 7.50
C ILE A 121 -13.15 -15.08 6.27
N HIS A 122 -12.48 -13.93 6.25
CA HIS A 122 -11.67 -13.52 5.11
C HIS A 122 -10.38 -14.36 4.98
N PRO A 123 -9.94 -14.77 3.77
CA PRO A 123 -8.71 -15.56 3.60
C PRO A 123 -7.45 -14.92 4.18
N SER A 124 -7.37 -13.58 4.20
CA SER A 124 -6.23 -12.86 4.78
C SER A 124 -6.16 -12.93 6.30
N THR A 125 -7.26 -13.25 6.99
CA THR A 125 -7.33 -13.28 8.46
C THR A 125 -7.61 -14.66 9.03
N ALA A 126 -8.20 -15.58 8.27
CA ALA A 126 -8.65 -16.91 8.73
C ALA A 126 -7.57 -17.78 9.40
N HIS A 127 -6.30 -17.51 9.14
CA HIS A 127 -5.16 -18.26 9.67
C HIS A 127 -4.44 -17.53 10.83
N LEU A 128 -4.83 -16.30 11.14
CA LEU A 128 -4.20 -15.49 12.18
C LEU A 128 -4.76 -15.85 13.57
N PRO A 129 -4.01 -15.59 14.66
CA PRO A 129 -4.58 -15.68 16.00
C PRO A 129 -5.51 -14.50 16.28
N ASP A 130 -6.50 -14.65 17.17
CA ASP A 130 -7.41 -13.57 17.60
C ASP A 130 -6.68 -12.28 18.05
N ARG A 131 -5.50 -12.45 18.63
CA ARG A 131 -4.64 -11.38 19.12
C ARG A 131 -3.23 -11.59 18.63
N TRP A 132 -2.71 -10.57 17.95
CA TRP A 132 -1.41 -10.64 17.31
C TRP A 132 -0.48 -9.55 17.86
N ALA A 133 0.48 -9.97 18.67
CA ALA A 133 1.49 -9.08 19.23
C ALA A 133 2.56 -8.76 18.18
N ARG A 134 2.75 -7.47 17.92
CA ARG A 134 3.68 -6.94 16.92
C ARG A 134 4.25 -5.60 17.36
N GLN A 135 5.50 -5.37 16.99
CA GLN A 135 6.11 -4.04 17.09
C GLN A 135 5.87 -3.32 15.77
N GLU A 136 5.26 -2.15 15.84
CA GLU A 136 5.01 -1.32 14.66
C GLU A 136 4.84 0.18 14.99
N GLU A 137 5.00 1.05 14.01
CA GLU A 137 4.47 2.40 13.98
C GLU A 137 2.97 2.36 13.63
N TRP A 138 2.12 2.49 14.64
CA TRP A 138 0.68 2.32 14.50
C TRP A 138 0.00 3.61 14.03
N TYR A 139 -0.84 3.51 12.99
CA TYR A 139 -1.62 4.63 12.46
C TYR A 139 -3.03 4.64 13.05
N ASN A 140 -3.56 5.82 13.31
CA ASN A 140 -4.98 6.04 13.55
C ASN A 140 -5.60 6.68 12.31
N PHE A 141 -6.84 6.31 11.98
CA PHE A 141 -7.58 6.86 10.84
C PHE A 141 -8.86 7.56 11.31
N GLU A 142 -9.26 8.61 10.58
CA GLU A 142 -10.52 9.34 10.79
C GLU A 142 -11.27 9.50 9.45
N PRO A 143 -12.55 9.05 9.37
CA PRO A 143 -13.24 8.23 10.36
C PRO A 143 -12.54 6.86 10.53
N ASN A 144 -12.86 6.15 11.61
CA ASN A 144 -12.41 4.76 11.76
C ASN A 144 -13.03 3.93 10.61
N PRO A 145 -12.23 3.37 9.69
CA PRO A 145 -12.71 2.69 8.49
C PRO A 145 -13.41 1.36 8.78
#